data_AF-A0A7W1SPT3-F1
#
_entry.id   AF-A0A7W1SPT3-F1
#
_cell.length_a   1.000
_cell.length_b   1.000
_cell.length_c   1.000
_cell.angle_alpha   90.00
_cell.angle_beta   90.00
_cell.angle_gamma   90.00
#
_symmetry.space_group_name_H-M   'P 1'
#
loop_
_entity.id
_entity.type
_entity.pdbx_description
1 polymer ?
#
loop_
_entity_poly.entity_id
_entity_poly.type
_entity_poly.pdbx_seq_one_letter_code
_entity_poly.pdbx_strand_id
1 'polypeptide(L)'
;MPVNIESWNEYNYIPKVAFHSGFSENYIITAYDVDGGIHSMDPEVEPTVAVVVVGHNERVDEEGNVYPEIIDAIAAGISSTNSTEKGEINTLSLKQNNHSETLLRINCPKLSNIEPWSLGSPEIWLIVTSSKGTRLLKHFFDPKRAEIDNKNYIVDRFQFTWNHSSIGEFVNFSWYEEDWGTSKIEVKFSLKYKLVTAEIKYDIKNNDDKMGEQIITLDDQLTQEYNTGLIKWRQKS
;
A
#
# COMPACT_ATOMS: atom_id res chain seq x y z
N MET A 1 -13.08 7.80 10.55
CA MET A 1 -14.43 8.28 10.21
C MET A 1 -14.91 7.44 9.04
N PRO A 2 -16.12 6.86 9.06
CA PRO A 2 -16.62 6.04 7.96
C PRO A 2 -16.54 6.82 6.65
N VAL A 3 -16.22 6.12 5.55
CA VAL A 3 -15.92 6.72 4.24
C VAL A 3 -17.08 7.57 3.70
N ASN A 4 -18.30 7.32 4.18
CA ASN A 4 -19.54 7.96 3.75
C ASN A 4 -20.08 9.03 4.73
N ILE A 5 -19.35 9.36 5.79
CA ILE A 5 -19.73 10.45 6.70
C ILE A 5 -18.77 11.60 6.43
N GLU A 6 -19.29 12.75 5.97
CA GLU A 6 -18.46 13.95 5.72
C GLU A 6 -18.12 14.70 7.01
N SER A 7 -19.01 14.63 8.00
CA SER A 7 -18.81 15.20 9.33
C SER A 7 -19.58 14.39 10.39
N TRP A 8 -18.95 14.16 11.54
CA TRP A 8 -19.59 13.50 12.67
C TRP A 8 -20.72 14.37 13.22
N ASN A 9 -21.94 13.83 13.27
CA ASN A 9 -23.09 14.48 13.86
C ASN A 9 -23.80 13.50 14.80
N GLU A 10 -23.55 13.65 16.11
CA GLU A 10 -24.11 12.81 17.17
C GLU A 10 -25.64 12.80 17.23
N TYR A 11 -26.30 13.84 16.73
CA TYR A 11 -27.77 13.92 16.70
C TYR A 11 -28.38 13.08 15.59
N ASN A 12 -27.65 12.91 14.49
CA ASN A 12 -28.16 12.23 13.29
C ASN A 12 -27.60 10.82 13.12
N TYR A 13 -26.53 10.47 13.84
CA TYR A 13 -25.85 9.20 13.70
C TYR A 13 -25.55 8.58 15.06
N ILE A 14 -26.33 7.57 15.42
CA ILE A 14 -26.00 6.69 16.54
C ILE A 14 -25.03 5.63 16.01
N PRO A 15 -23.75 5.62 16.45
CA PRO A 15 -22.81 4.60 16.01
C PRO A 15 -23.21 3.22 16.50
N LYS A 16 -22.86 2.21 15.70
CA LYS A 16 -22.68 0.85 16.21
C LYS A 16 -21.26 0.72 16.76
N VAL A 17 -21.07 -0.13 17.77
CA VAL A 17 -19.76 -0.48 18.30
C VAL A 17 -19.40 -1.88 17.80
N ALA A 18 -18.40 -1.99 16.95
CA ALA A 18 -17.87 -3.26 16.48
C ALA A 18 -16.72 -3.73 17.36
N PHE A 19 -16.68 -5.02 17.66
CA PHE A 19 -15.54 -5.65 18.32
C PHE A 19 -14.79 -6.53 17.33
N HIS A 20 -13.47 -6.32 17.21
CA HIS A 20 -12.61 -7.12 16.34
C HIS A 20 -11.94 -8.23 17.16
N SER A 21 -12.38 -9.48 16.99
CA SER A 21 -11.88 -10.64 17.74
C SER A 21 -10.70 -11.38 17.09
N GLY A 22 -10.16 -10.88 15.97
CA GLY A 22 -9.03 -11.45 15.24
C GLY A 22 -9.39 -12.03 13.86
N PHE A 23 -8.36 -12.46 13.12
CA PHE A 23 -8.47 -12.94 11.73
C PHE A 23 -8.92 -14.41 11.66
N SER A 24 -9.95 -14.68 10.87
CA SER A 24 -10.31 -16.04 10.41
C SER A 24 -10.80 -15.97 8.97
N GLU A 25 -10.62 -17.01 8.16
CA GLU A 25 -10.94 -16.99 6.72
C GLU A 25 -12.42 -16.71 6.36
N ASN A 26 -13.32 -16.71 7.34
CA ASN A 26 -14.74 -16.33 7.17
C ASN A 26 -15.18 -15.35 8.27
N TYR A 27 -14.30 -14.40 8.62
CA TYR A 27 -14.58 -13.53 9.74
C TYR A 27 -15.73 -12.56 9.42
N ILE A 28 -16.68 -12.53 10.34
CA ILE A 28 -17.80 -11.59 10.36
C ILE A 28 -17.51 -10.62 11.48
N ILE A 29 -17.64 -9.32 11.22
CA ILE A 29 -17.51 -8.31 12.25
C ILE A 29 -18.82 -8.28 13.05
N THR A 30 -18.72 -8.49 14.36
CA THR A 30 -19.88 -8.37 15.25
C THR A 30 -19.96 -6.95 15.79
N ALA A 31 -21.09 -6.30 15.54
CA ALA A 31 -21.36 -4.95 16.02
C ALA A 31 -22.62 -4.89 16.88
N TYR A 32 -22.59 -3.98 17.85
CA TYR A 32 -23.66 -3.76 18.82
C TYR A 32 -24.28 -2.38 18.61
N ASP A 33 -25.60 -2.30 18.58
CA ASP A 33 -26.30 -1.01 18.63
C ASP A 33 -26.49 -0.51 20.08
N VAL A 34 -27.11 0.67 20.23
CA VAL A 34 -27.33 1.31 21.53
C VAL A 34 -28.26 0.51 22.46
N ASP A 35 -29.10 -0.37 21.90
CA ASP A 35 -30.03 -1.22 22.64
C ASP A 35 -29.42 -2.60 22.94
N GLY A 36 -28.16 -2.83 22.55
CA GLY A 36 -27.45 -4.10 22.69
C GLY A 36 -27.81 -5.14 21.62
N GLY A 37 -28.53 -4.74 20.57
CA GLY A 37 -28.81 -5.57 19.41
C GLY A 37 -27.54 -5.94 18.66
N ILE A 38 -27.44 -7.22 18.26
CA ILE A 38 -26.26 -7.78 17.60
C ILE A 38 -26.44 -7.74 16.08
N HIS A 39 -25.43 -7.25 15.38
CA HIS A 39 -25.40 -7.12 13.93
C HIS A 39 -24.14 -7.79 13.38
N SER A 40 -24.32 -8.63 12.36
CA SER A 40 -23.22 -9.16 11.56
C SER A 40 -22.91 -8.19 10.42
N MET A 41 -21.63 -7.85 10.27
CA MET A 41 -21.14 -6.99 9.19
C MET A 41 -20.10 -7.72 8.36
N ASP A 42 -20.20 -7.55 7.05
CA ASP A 42 -19.24 -8.06 6.07
C ASP A 42 -18.01 -7.13 6.06
N PRO A 43 -16.79 -7.64 6.31
CA PRO A 43 -15.58 -6.82 6.27
C PRO A 43 -15.20 -6.32 4.86
N GLU A 44 -15.71 -6.95 3.81
CA GLU A 44 -15.44 -6.52 2.44
C GLU A 44 -16.36 -5.40 1.96
N VAL A 45 -17.45 -5.14 2.70
CA VAL A 45 -18.49 -4.17 2.36
C VAL A 45 -18.44 -3.01 3.35
N GLU A 46 -18.07 -1.83 2.87
CA GLU A 46 -18.08 -0.60 3.66
C GLU A 46 -19.44 -0.37 4.36
N PRO A 47 -19.45 -0.08 5.67
CA PRO A 47 -20.69 0.17 6.37
C PRO A 47 -21.31 1.48 5.88
N THR A 48 -22.64 1.45 5.68
CA THR A 48 -23.44 2.64 5.35
C THR A 48 -23.81 3.46 6.59
N VAL A 49 -23.45 2.99 7.78
CA VAL A 49 -23.70 3.63 9.07
C VAL A 49 -22.39 3.89 9.81
N ALA A 50 -22.43 4.78 10.80
CA ALA A 50 -21.31 4.96 11.71
C ALA A 50 -21.00 3.68 12.48
N VAL A 51 -19.73 3.24 12.41
CA VAL A 51 -19.22 2.13 13.23
C VAL A 51 -17.95 2.59 13.94
N VAL A 52 -17.92 2.42 15.25
CA VAL A 52 -16.72 2.56 16.08
C VAL A 52 -16.16 1.16 16.27
N VAL A 53 -15.00 0.89 15.69
CA VAL A 53 -14.32 -0.39 15.88
C VAL A 53 -13.46 -0.29 17.14
N VAL A 54 -13.68 -1.20 18.06
CA VAL A 54 -12.89 -1.37 19.29
C VAL A 54 -12.15 -2.69 19.16
N GLY A 55 -10.82 -2.62 19.08
CA GLY A 55 -9.92 -3.76 18.89
C GLY A 55 -8.50 -3.41 19.32
N HIS A 56 -7.57 -4.35 19.17
CA HIS A 56 -6.15 -4.03 19.31
C HIS A 56 -5.80 -2.95 18.29
N ASN A 57 -5.29 -1.82 18.76
CA ASN A 57 -4.72 -0.83 17.87
C ASN A 57 -3.33 -1.35 17.52
N GLU A 58 -3.15 -1.92 16.34
CA GLU A 58 -1.91 -2.59 15.96
C GLU A 58 -0.73 -1.61 15.84
N ARG A 59 -1.02 -0.30 15.80
CA ARG A 59 -0.02 0.79 15.67
C ARG A 59 0.75 1.11 16.95
N VAL A 60 0.45 0.42 18.05
CA VAL A 60 1.13 0.61 19.32
C VAL A 60 1.76 -0.69 19.83
N ASP A 61 2.88 -0.57 20.51
CA ASP A 61 3.52 -1.69 21.22
C ASP A 61 2.66 -2.19 22.40
N GLU A 62 3.12 -3.24 23.08
CA GLU A 62 2.44 -3.83 24.25
C GLU A 62 2.24 -2.80 25.39
N GLU A 63 3.02 -1.72 25.39
CA GLU A 63 2.96 -0.61 26.33
C GLU A 63 2.12 0.58 25.85
N GLY A 64 1.57 0.53 24.62
CA GLY A 64 0.72 1.58 24.06
C GLY A 64 1.48 2.73 23.36
N ASN A 65 2.78 2.60 23.10
CA ASN A 65 3.56 3.60 22.38
C ASN A 65 3.49 3.37 20.86
N VAL A 66 3.41 4.44 20.08
CA VAL A 66 3.47 4.38 18.62
C VAL A 66 4.86 3.95 18.15
N TYR A 67 4.93 3.01 17.20
CA TYR A 67 6.19 2.53 16.64
C TYR A 67 7.02 3.67 16.00
N PRO A 68 8.34 3.79 16.30
CA PRO A 68 9.19 4.86 15.77
C PRO A 68 9.27 4.91 14.24
N GLU A 69 9.18 3.76 13.57
CA GLU A 69 9.22 3.66 12.11
C GLU A 69 8.08 4.44 11.43
N ILE A 70 6.92 4.55 12.11
CA ILE A 70 5.79 5.35 11.64
C ILE A 70 6.15 6.84 11.68
N ILE A 71 6.77 7.29 12.76
CA ILE A 71 7.16 8.69 12.94
C ILE A 71 8.19 9.08 11.89
N ASP A 72 9.19 8.24 11.66
CA ASP A 72 10.24 8.46 10.67
C ASP A 72 9.68 8.42 9.24
N ALA A 73 8.77 7.48 8.93
CA ALA A 73 8.15 7.36 7.62
C ALA A 73 7.19 8.52 7.32
N ILE A 74 6.41 8.97 8.30
CA ILE A 74 5.56 10.17 8.19
C ILE A 74 6.44 11.40 7.99
N ALA A 75 7.50 11.57 8.78
CA ALA A 75 8.43 12.69 8.63
C ALA A 75 9.11 12.71 7.25
N ALA A 76 9.42 11.54 6.68
CA ALA A 76 9.95 11.41 5.33
C ALA A 76 8.88 11.60 4.22
N GLY A 77 7.60 11.39 4.54
CA GLY A 77 6.48 11.41 3.59
C GLY A 77 5.78 12.77 3.41
N ILE A 78 5.95 13.74 4.31
CA ILE A 78 5.29 15.07 4.27
C ILE A 78 5.99 16.04 3.28
N SER A 79 6.16 15.61 2.03
CA SER A 79 6.47 16.51 0.92
C SER A 79 5.55 16.22 -0.26
N SER A 80 4.24 16.22 -0.01
CA SER A 80 3.23 16.19 -1.07
C SER A 80 3.14 17.58 -1.73
N THR A 81 3.85 17.79 -2.84
CA THR A 81 3.60 18.95 -3.70
C THR A 81 2.35 18.71 -4.53
N ASN A 82 1.35 19.58 -4.37
CA ASN A 82 0.19 19.65 -5.25
C ASN A 82 0.63 20.12 -6.65
N SER A 83 1.02 19.20 -7.53
CA SER A 83 1.28 19.50 -8.93
C SER A 83 0.03 19.25 -9.76
N THR A 84 -0.61 20.35 -10.19
CA THR A 84 -1.66 20.33 -11.20
C THR A 84 -1.02 20.08 -12.57
N GLU A 85 -0.90 18.83 -13.02
CA GLU A 85 -0.37 18.54 -14.35
C GLU A 85 -1.46 18.29 -15.39
N LYS A 86 -1.45 19.16 -16.41
CA LYS A 86 -2.17 19.04 -17.66
C LYS A 86 -1.10 18.98 -18.76
N GLY A 87 -0.84 17.79 -19.30
CA GLY A 87 0.10 17.62 -20.41
C GLY A 87 0.32 16.16 -20.78
N GLU A 88 -0.35 15.69 -21.84
CA GLU A 88 0.03 14.45 -22.51
C GLU A 88 1.34 14.69 -23.30
N ILE A 89 2.40 13.95 -22.97
CA ILE A 89 3.57 13.79 -23.82
C ILE A 89 3.66 12.32 -24.23
N ASN A 90 3.27 12.05 -25.48
CA ASN A 90 3.44 10.76 -26.15
C ASN A 90 4.77 10.77 -26.91
N THR A 91 5.83 10.29 -26.27
CA THR A 91 7.02 9.80 -26.96
C THR A 91 7.43 8.47 -26.36
N LEU A 92 7.55 7.44 -27.22
CA LEU A 92 8.03 6.09 -26.95
C LEU A 92 9.54 6.09 -26.62
N SER A 93 9.96 6.90 -25.64
CA SER A 93 11.32 6.81 -25.12
C SER A 93 11.42 5.56 -24.23
N LEU A 94 12.49 4.80 -24.47
CA LEU A 94 12.91 3.72 -23.59
C LEU A 94 13.73 4.30 -22.44
N LYS A 95 13.80 3.58 -21.33
CA LYS A 95 14.60 3.99 -20.18
C LYS A 95 16.08 3.86 -20.54
N GLN A 96 16.83 4.92 -20.25
CA GLN A 96 18.26 4.97 -20.52
C GLN A 96 19.04 5.10 -19.22
N ASN A 97 20.34 4.81 -19.29
CA ASN A 97 21.24 5.10 -18.19
C ASN A 97 21.13 6.59 -17.80
N ASN A 98 21.08 6.86 -16.49
CA ASN A 98 20.81 8.15 -15.87
C ASN A 98 19.36 8.67 -15.98
N HIS A 99 18.41 7.88 -16.49
CA HIS A 99 16.99 8.23 -16.39
C HIS A 99 16.50 8.11 -14.94
N SER A 100 15.72 9.09 -14.48
CA SER A 100 15.13 9.09 -13.14
C SER A 100 13.76 8.44 -13.15
N GLU A 101 13.57 7.45 -12.29
CA GLU A 101 12.28 6.80 -12.06
C GLU A 101 11.49 7.59 -11.02
N THR A 102 10.28 7.99 -11.42
CA THR A 102 9.35 8.70 -10.55
C THR A 102 8.00 7.99 -10.58
N LEU A 103 7.49 7.66 -9.40
CA LEU A 103 6.18 7.08 -9.23
C LEU A 103 5.15 8.21 -9.22
N LEU A 104 4.22 8.23 -10.18
CA LEU A 104 3.21 9.29 -10.27
C LEU A 104 2.04 9.03 -9.33
N ARG A 105 1.50 7.81 -9.37
CA ARG A 105 0.28 7.43 -8.64
C ARG A 105 0.21 5.94 -8.37
N ILE A 106 -0.56 5.58 -7.35
CA ILE A 106 -0.95 4.22 -7.02
C ILE A 106 -2.49 4.11 -6.97
N ASN A 107 -3.01 2.91 -7.15
CA ASN A 107 -4.44 2.60 -7.11
C ASN A 107 -4.63 1.16 -6.61
N CYS A 108 -5.57 0.96 -5.67
CA CYS A 108 -6.02 -0.36 -5.25
C CYS A 108 -7.41 -0.61 -5.86
N PRO A 109 -7.58 -1.46 -6.88
CA PRO A 109 -8.86 -1.58 -7.59
C PRO A 109 -10.02 -2.06 -6.70
N LYS A 110 -9.71 -2.89 -5.71
CA LYS A 110 -10.63 -3.31 -4.66
C LYS A 110 -9.83 -3.41 -3.36
N LEU A 111 -9.81 -2.32 -2.59
CA LEU A 111 -8.97 -2.27 -1.38
C LEU A 111 -9.38 -3.30 -0.34
N SER A 112 -10.67 -3.65 -0.26
CA SER A 112 -11.15 -4.68 0.68
C SER A 112 -10.60 -6.08 0.45
N ASN A 113 -9.97 -6.36 -0.70
CA ASN A 113 -9.25 -7.62 -0.91
C ASN A 113 -7.87 -7.64 -0.24
N ILE A 114 -7.39 -6.48 0.19
CA ILE A 114 -6.09 -6.28 0.84
C ILE A 114 -6.37 -5.96 2.31
N GLU A 115 -7.06 -4.85 2.54
CA GLU A 115 -7.29 -4.30 3.86
C GLU A 115 -8.79 -4.19 4.12
N PRO A 116 -9.34 -4.89 5.12
CA PRO A 116 -10.71 -4.74 5.60
C PRO A 116 -11.01 -3.34 6.12
N TRP A 117 -12.26 -2.87 6.01
CA TRP A 117 -12.61 -1.54 6.52
C TRP A 117 -12.46 -1.41 8.03
N SER A 118 -12.56 -2.54 8.76
CA SER A 118 -12.46 -2.57 10.21
C SER A 118 -11.05 -2.38 10.75
N LEU A 119 -10.03 -2.60 9.93
CA LEU A 119 -8.63 -2.50 10.32
C LEU A 119 -8.07 -1.09 10.06
N GLY A 120 -8.65 -0.39 9.09
CA GLY A 120 -8.52 1.06 8.96
C GLY A 120 -8.03 1.48 7.57
N SER A 121 -7.07 2.41 7.57
CA SER A 121 -6.38 2.83 6.35
C SER A 121 -5.26 1.84 6.06
N PRO A 122 -5.07 1.46 4.79
CA PRO A 122 -4.03 0.49 4.42
C PRO A 122 -2.64 1.11 4.56
N GLU A 123 -1.69 0.28 4.96
CA GLU A 123 -0.30 0.66 5.16
C GLU A 123 0.55 0.11 4.01
N ILE A 124 0.54 0.83 2.90
CA ILE A 124 1.11 0.34 1.64
C ILE A 124 2.60 0.63 1.59
N TRP A 125 3.40 -0.40 1.35
CA TRP A 125 4.83 -0.28 1.18
C TRP A 125 5.28 -0.69 -0.22
N LEU A 126 6.32 -0.01 -0.70
CA LEU A 126 7.06 -0.37 -1.91
C LEU A 126 8.51 -0.67 -1.53
N ILE A 127 8.98 -1.86 -1.87
CA ILE A 127 10.42 -2.16 -1.93
C ILE A 127 10.82 -2.24 -3.41
N VAL A 128 11.88 -1.52 -3.76
CA VAL A 128 12.54 -1.71 -5.07
C VAL A 128 13.87 -2.40 -4.87
N THR A 129 14.08 -3.50 -5.60
CA THR A 129 15.33 -4.26 -5.57
C THR A 129 15.95 -4.34 -6.95
N SER A 130 17.26 -4.18 -7.04
CA SER A 130 18.01 -4.28 -8.29
C SER A 130 18.14 -5.72 -8.80
N SER A 131 18.53 -5.91 -10.06
CA SER A 131 18.81 -7.24 -10.59
C SER A 131 20.01 -7.93 -9.93
N LYS A 132 20.74 -7.22 -9.06
CA LYS A 132 21.85 -7.76 -8.24
C LYS A 132 21.41 -8.16 -6.83
N GLY A 133 20.11 -8.06 -6.53
CA GLY A 133 19.56 -8.35 -5.20
C GLY A 133 19.80 -7.23 -4.18
N THR A 134 20.23 -6.04 -4.61
CA THR A 134 20.42 -4.90 -3.70
C THR A 134 19.14 -4.11 -3.57
N ARG A 135 18.65 -3.91 -2.33
CA ARG A 135 17.52 -3.03 -2.06
C ARG A 135 17.91 -1.59 -2.39
N LEU A 136 17.20 -1.00 -3.35
CA LEU A 136 17.40 0.40 -3.77
C LEU A 136 16.63 1.36 -2.86
N LEU A 137 15.41 1.00 -2.48
CA LEU A 137 14.57 1.80 -1.58
C LEU A 137 13.51 0.96 -0.87
N LYS A 138 12.96 1.52 0.21
CA LYS A 138 11.70 1.12 0.87
C LYS A 138 10.89 2.40 1.10
N HIS A 139 9.67 2.48 0.58
CA HIS A 139 8.78 3.62 0.73
C HIS A 139 7.47 3.21 1.39
N PHE A 140 7.00 4.07 2.29
CA PHE A 140 5.69 3.98 2.92
C PHE A 140 4.71 4.95 2.26
N PHE A 141 3.46 4.51 2.12
CA PHE A 141 2.32 5.30 1.70
C PHE A 141 1.17 5.04 2.68
N ASP A 142 0.65 6.10 3.28
CA ASP A 142 -0.51 6.08 4.20
C ASP A 142 -1.69 6.82 3.55
N PRO A 143 -2.26 6.29 2.45
CA PRO A 143 -3.43 6.91 1.86
C PRO A 143 -4.63 6.69 2.76
N LYS A 144 -5.53 7.67 2.82
CA LYS A 144 -6.85 7.37 3.38
C LYS A 144 -7.56 6.39 2.47
N ARG A 145 -8.32 5.48 3.06
CA ARG A 145 -9.20 4.54 2.35
C ARG A 145 -10.01 5.22 1.23
N ALA A 146 -10.60 6.37 1.53
CA ALA A 146 -11.37 7.20 0.60
C ALA A 146 -10.59 7.72 -0.62
N GLU A 147 -9.26 7.73 -0.56
CA GLU A 147 -8.36 8.31 -1.57
C GLU A 147 -7.75 7.24 -2.49
N ILE A 148 -7.67 5.98 -2.04
CA ILE A 148 -7.00 4.89 -2.76
C ILE A 148 -7.95 3.81 -3.27
N ASP A 149 -9.08 3.57 -2.58
CA ASP A 149 -10.02 2.51 -2.97
C ASP A 149 -10.69 2.84 -4.31
N ASN A 150 -10.33 2.06 -5.32
CA ASN A 150 -10.68 2.26 -6.73
C ASN A 150 -10.42 3.70 -7.23
N LYS A 151 -9.44 4.40 -6.64
CA LYS A 151 -9.05 5.77 -6.98
C LYS A 151 -7.55 5.92 -7.21
N ASN A 152 -7.19 6.93 -7.99
CA ASN A 152 -5.80 7.27 -8.24
C ASN A 152 -5.27 8.16 -7.11
N TYR A 153 -4.49 7.58 -6.21
CA TYR A 153 -3.77 8.32 -5.18
C TYR A 153 -2.47 8.86 -5.77
N ILE A 154 -2.36 10.18 -5.90
CA ILE A 154 -1.19 10.85 -6.48
C ILE A 154 -0.08 10.90 -5.43
N VAL A 155 1.09 10.38 -5.79
CA VAL A 155 2.25 10.34 -4.89
C VAL A 155 3.40 11.23 -5.39
N ASP A 156 3.56 11.37 -6.71
CA ASP A 156 4.63 12.11 -7.40
C ASP A 156 5.99 12.04 -6.69
N ARG A 157 6.52 10.83 -6.54
CA ARG A 157 7.69 10.54 -5.70
C ARG A 157 8.83 9.96 -6.52
N PHE A 158 10.00 10.59 -6.44
CA PHE A 158 11.24 10.04 -6.99
C PHE A 158 11.58 8.71 -6.33
N GLN A 159 12.02 7.75 -7.14
CA GLN A 159 12.36 6.39 -6.70
C GLN A 159 13.89 6.21 -6.73
N PHE A 160 14.48 6.23 -7.93
CA PHE A 160 15.91 6.05 -8.13
C PHE A 160 16.32 6.56 -9.51
N THR A 161 17.62 6.63 -9.77
CA THR A 161 18.16 6.90 -11.10
C THR A 161 18.78 5.63 -11.67
N TRP A 162 18.41 5.28 -12.90
CA TRP A 162 18.96 4.12 -13.60
C TRP A 162 20.47 4.23 -13.74
N ASN A 163 21.18 3.21 -13.27
CA ASN A 163 22.61 3.07 -13.49
C ASN A 163 22.92 1.59 -13.73
N HIS A 164 23.23 1.20 -14.97
CA HIS A 164 23.48 -0.20 -15.31
C HIS A 164 24.58 -0.84 -14.46
N SER A 165 25.63 -0.07 -14.16
CA SER A 165 26.77 -0.60 -13.43
C SER A 165 26.44 -0.94 -11.98
N SER A 166 25.47 -0.27 -11.36
CA SER A 166 25.03 -0.55 -9.98
C SER A 166 23.74 -1.36 -9.90
N ILE A 167 22.74 -1.05 -10.72
CA ILE A 167 21.39 -1.64 -10.68
C ILE A 167 21.30 -2.91 -11.54
N GLY A 168 21.95 -2.92 -12.70
CA GLY A 168 21.85 -3.98 -13.69
C GLY A 168 20.69 -3.78 -14.67
N GLU A 169 20.15 -4.87 -15.19
CA GLU A 169 19.28 -4.88 -16.39
C GLU A 169 17.79 -4.66 -16.07
N PHE A 170 17.40 -4.87 -14.82
CA PHE A 170 16.03 -4.73 -14.36
C PHE A 170 15.98 -4.35 -12.88
N VAL A 171 14.82 -3.92 -12.44
CA VAL A 171 14.46 -3.80 -11.03
C VAL A 171 13.16 -4.55 -10.76
N ASN A 172 12.97 -4.98 -9.52
CA ASN A 172 11.71 -5.53 -9.06
C ASN A 172 11.02 -4.52 -8.15
N PHE A 173 9.75 -4.22 -8.44
CA PHE A 173 8.86 -3.49 -7.56
C PHE A 173 8.02 -4.52 -6.79
N SER A 174 8.19 -4.56 -5.47
CA SER A 174 7.42 -5.42 -4.55
C SER A 174 6.52 -4.54 -3.68
N TRP A 175 5.22 -4.79 -3.75
CA TRP A 175 4.19 -4.11 -2.99
C TRP A 175 3.60 -5.04 -1.94
N TYR A 176 3.45 -4.51 -0.74
CA TYR A 176 2.87 -5.22 0.40
C TYR A 176 2.10 -4.23 1.28
N GLU A 177 1.07 -4.76 1.91
CA GLU A 177 0.44 -4.21 3.10
C GLU A 177 1.28 -4.73 4.29
N GLU A 178 1.69 -3.87 5.22
CA GLU A 178 2.47 -4.29 6.40
C GLU A 178 1.62 -4.18 7.67
N ASP A 179 1.07 -5.31 8.11
CA ASP A 179 0.42 -5.46 9.40
C ASP A 179 1.47 -5.51 10.53
N TRP A 180 1.19 -4.86 11.66
CA TRP A 180 2.17 -4.74 12.74
C TRP A 180 2.34 -6.06 13.50
N GLY A 181 3.37 -6.82 13.11
CA GLY A 181 3.85 -8.02 13.79
C GLY A 181 5.36 -8.02 14.05
N THR A 182 5.80 -8.67 15.12
CA THR A 182 7.24 -8.77 15.47
C THR A 182 7.98 -9.90 14.73
N SER A 183 7.24 -10.84 14.15
CA SER A 183 7.80 -12.00 13.47
C SER A 183 8.12 -11.68 12.01
N LYS A 184 9.34 -11.99 11.57
CA LYS A 184 9.79 -11.82 10.17
C LYS A 184 9.71 -13.14 9.41
N ILE A 185 9.19 -13.10 8.18
CA ILE A 185 9.27 -14.16 7.18
C ILE A 185 10.27 -13.72 6.11
N GLU A 186 11.22 -14.60 5.80
CA GLU A 186 12.11 -14.41 4.65
C GLU A 186 11.35 -14.74 3.35
N VAL A 187 11.10 -13.73 2.51
CA VAL A 187 10.59 -13.92 1.16
C VAL A 187 11.74 -14.18 0.23
N LYS A 188 11.70 -15.33 -0.44
CA LYS A 188 12.62 -15.67 -1.53
C LYS A 188 11.86 -15.78 -2.83
N PHE A 189 12.34 -15.09 -3.86
CA PHE A 189 11.95 -15.43 -5.22
C PHE A 189 13.14 -15.41 -6.15
N SER A 190 13.01 -16.20 -7.22
CA SER A 190 13.98 -16.25 -8.32
C SER A 190 13.35 -15.59 -9.54
N LEU A 191 13.97 -14.52 -10.04
CA LEU A 191 13.59 -13.89 -11.30
C LEU A 191 14.58 -14.29 -12.38
N LYS A 192 14.05 -14.57 -13.57
CA LYS A 192 14.85 -14.77 -14.77
C LYS A 192 14.43 -13.77 -15.84
N TYR A 193 15.35 -12.91 -16.24
CA TYR A 193 15.18 -12.01 -17.37
C TYR A 193 16.34 -12.18 -18.35
N LYS A 194 16.03 -12.52 -19.61
CA LYS A 194 17.02 -12.92 -20.62
C LYS A 194 17.94 -14.02 -20.05
N LEU A 195 19.25 -13.77 -19.99
CA LEU A 195 20.26 -14.71 -19.48
C LEU A 195 20.60 -14.48 -18.00
N VAL A 196 19.97 -13.50 -17.35
CA VAL A 196 20.23 -13.15 -15.95
C VAL A 196 19.21 -13.85 -15.07
N THR A 197 19.70 -14.55 -14.05
CA THR A 197 18.87 -15.07 -12.94
C THR A 197 19.28 -14.33 -11.68
N ALA A 198 18.31 -13.74 -10.98
CA ALA A 198 18.51 -13.09 -9.69
C ALA A 198 17.69 -13.81 -8.63
N GLU A 199 18.32 -14.11 -7.50
CA GLU A 199 17.63 -14.53 -6.29
C GLU A 199 17.53 -13.31 -5.39
N ILE A 200 16.29 -12.89 -5.11
CA ILE A 200 16.02 -11.74 -4.27
C ILE A 200 15.49 -12.25 -2.94
N LYS A 201 16.09 -11.73 -1.86
CA LYS A 201 15.72 -12.04 -0.48
C LYS A 201 15.43 -10.75 0.25
N TYR A 202 14.29 -10.70 0.91
CA TYR A 202 14.01 -9.68 1.91
C TYR A 202 13.06 -10.25 2.94
N ASP A 203 13.12 -9.68 4.15
CA ASP A 203 12.22 -10.04 5.22
C ASP A 203 10.96 -9.15 5.14
N ILE A 204 9.78 -9.78 5.18
CA ILE A 204 8.49 -9.14 5.48
C ILE A 204 8.03 -9.59 6.87
N LYS A 205 7.06 -8.94 7.50
CA LYS A 205 6.49 -9.46 8.74
C LYS A 205 5.46 -10.56 8.43
N ASN A 206 5.18 -11.40 9.42
CA ASN A 206 4.43 -12.65 9.27
C ASN A 206 2.95 -12.49 8.88
N ASN A 207 2.43 -11.27 8.91
CA ASN A 207 1.06 -10.94 8.53
C ASN A 207 0.99 -10.02 7.30
N ASP A 208 2.13 -9.67 6.70
CA ASP A 208 2.14 -8.73 5.57
C ASP A 208 1.46 -9.34 4.34
N ASP A 209 0.42 -8.68 3.84
CA ASP A 209 -0.28 -9.12 2.64
C ASP A 209 0.45 -8.66 1.39
N LYS A 210 0.92 -9.64 0.61
CA LYS A 210 1.55 -9.38 -0.69
C LYS A 210 0.52 -8.84 -1.68
N MET A 211 0.60 -7.55 -1.96
CA MET A 211 -0.28 -6.88 -2.92
C MET A 211 0.14 -7.16 -4.37
N GLY A 212 1.43 -7.24 -4.67
CA GLY A 212 1.86 -7.51 -6.03
C GLY A 212 3.34 -7.30 -6.30
N GLU A 213 3.80 -7.86 -7.41
CA GLU A 213 5.18 -7.72 -7.88
C GLU A 213 5.24 -7.51 -9.38
N GLN A 214 6.20 -6.70 -9.82
CA GLN A 214 6.45 -6.48 -11.24
C GLN A 214 7.92 -6.18 -11.49
N ILE A 215 8.45 -6.84 -12.52
CA ILE A 215 9.76 -6.50 -13.08
C ILE A 215 9.59 -5.29 -13.98
N ILE A 216 10.45 -4.31 -13.77
CA ILE A 216 10.60 -3.16 -14.65
C ILE A 216 11.96 -3.25 -15.32
N THR A 217 11.95 -3.18 -16.65
CA THR A 217 13.15 -3.29 -17.47
C THR A 217 13.44 -1.96 -18.16
N LEU A 218 14.65 -1.84 -18.72
CA LEU A 218 15.00 -0.67 -19.51
C LEU A 218 14.26 -0.59 -20.85
N ASP A 219 13.77 -1.74 -21.32
CA ASP A 219 13.00 -1.88 -22.54
C ASP A 219 11.53 -1.44 -22.34
N ASP A 220 11.15 -1.07 -21.10
CA ASP A 220 9.81 -0.56 -20.78
C ASP A 220 9.65 0.92 -21.18
N GLN A 221 8.42 1.31 -21.47
CA GLN A 221 8.08 2.71 -21.77
C GLN A 221 8.30 3.60 -20.53
N LEU A 222 8.75 4.86 -20.73
CA LEU A 222 8.89 5.81 -19.60
C LEU A 222 7.58 5.98 -18.83
N THR A 223 6.46 6.08 -19.57
CA THR A 223 5.13 6.23 -19.01
C THR A 223 4.36 4.93 -19.17
N GLN A 224 4.51 4.03 -18.20
CA GLN A 224 3.80 2.76 -18.17
C GLN A 224 2.91 2.69 -16.93
N GLU A 225 1.71 2.12 -17.11
CA GLU A 225 0.88 1.66 -16.00
C GLU A 225 1.07 0.15 -15.84
N TYR A 226 1.31 -0.28 -14.61
CA TYR A 226 1.45 -1.68 -14.25
C TYR A 226 0.27 -2.08 -13.38
N ASN A 227 -0.17 -3.33 -13.51
CA ASN A 227 -1.32 -3.86 -12.79
C ASN A 227 -1.06 -5.31 -12.39
N THR A 228 -1.11 -5.57 -11.10
CA THR A 228 -0.88 -6.90 -10.51
C THR A 228 -2.18 -7.58 -10.06
N GLY A 229 -3.32 -6.92 -10.22
CA GLY A 229 -4.61 -7.35 -9.70
C GLY A 229 -5.02 -6.54 -8.46
N LEU A 230 -4.22 -6.60 -7.39
CA LEU A 230 -4.53 -5.91 -6.13
C LEU A 230 -3.99 -4.47 -6.10
N ILE A 231 -2.86 -4.21 -6.76
CA ILE A 231 -2.30 -2.86 -6.88
C ILE A 231 -1.94 -2.51 -8.33
N LYS A 232 -2.22 -1.25 -8.67
CA LYS A 232 -1.81 -0.59 -9.90
C LYS A 232 -0.95 0.61 -9.58
N TRP A 233 0.00 0.91 -10.46
CA TRP A 233 0.75 2.16 -10.38
C TRP A 233 1.19 2.64 -11.74
N ARG A 234 1.49 3.94 -11.81
CA ARG A 234 1.95 4.58 -13.03
C ARG A 234 3.24 5.35 -12.78
N GLN A 235 4.19 5.21 -13.70
CA GLN A 235 5.41 6.01 -13.73
C GLN A 235 5.18 7.37 -14.39
N LYS A 236 5.90 8.39 -13.92
CA LYS A 236 5.98 9.71 -14.53
C LYS A 236 7.13 9.70 -15.55
N SER A 237 6.89 10.28 -16.73
CA SER A 237 7.89 10.45 -17.79
C SER A 237 9.04 11.37 -17.39
#